data_AF-A0AAV1R1E6-F1
#
_entry.id   AF-A0AAV1R1E6-F1
#
_cell.length_a   1.000
_cell.length_b   1.000
_cell.length_c   1.000
_cell.angle_alpha   90.00
_cell.angle_beta   90.00
_cell.angle_gamma   90.00
#
_symmetry.space_group_name_H-M   'P 1'
#
loop_
_entity.id
_entity.type
_entity.pdbx_description
1 polymer ?
#
loop_
_entity_poly.entity_id
_entity_poly.type
_entity_poly.pdbx_seq_one_letter_code
_entity_poly.pdbx_strand_id
1 'polypeptide(L)'
;MVLSFFAGGYDGEDGNRAVEEGRGDLVAYGRLFLANPDLPRRFELDAPPNKYDRETFYTHDPVVGYTDYPFLEDTCLRTGDLV
;
A
#
# COMPACT_ATOMS: atom_id res chain seq x y z
N MET A 1 -6.29 0.76 29.06
CA MET A 1 -6.54 0.56 27.63
C MET A 1 -5.19 0.25 26.99
N VAL A 2 -5.02 -0.94 26.41
CA VAL A 2 -3.81 -1.33 25.69
C VAL A 2 -4.18 -1.34 24.22
N LEU A 3 -3.45 -0.58 23.40
CA LEU A 3 -3.63 -0.59 21.95
C LEU A 3 -2.96 -1.83 21.37
N SER A 4 -3.67 -2.51 20.49
CA SER A 4 -3.27 -3.71 19.78
C SER A 4 -3.25 -3.45 18.28
N PHE A 5 -2.26 -3.99 17.58
CA PHE A 5 -2.18 -3.89 16.13
C PHE A 5 -1.80 -5.23 15.51
N PHE A 6 -2.27 -5.46 14.30
CA PHE A 6 -1.94 -6.63 13.50
C PHE A 6 -1.15 -6.23 12.27
N ALA A 7 -0.25 -7.12 11.84
CA ALA A 7 0.53 -6.95 10.63
C ALA A 7 0.68 -8.30 9.94
N GLY A 8 0.79 -8.27 8.62
CA GLY A 8 1.14 -9.45 7.82
C GLY A 8 0.00 -10.00 6.97
N GLY A 9 0.01 -9.64 5.69
CA GLY A 9 -0.82 -10.29 4.67
C GLY A 9 -2.21 -9.70 4.47
N TYR A 10 -2.58 -8.66 5.22
CA TYR A 10 -3.81 -7.92 5.01
C TYR A 10 -3.77 -7.13 3.70
N ASP A 11 -4.88 -7.15 2.97
CA ASP A 11 -5.25 -6.14 2.00
C ASP A 11 -6.19 -5.09 2.64
N GLY A 12 -6.79 -4.21 1.83
CA GLY A 12 -7.67 -3.16 2.33
C GLY A 12 -8.96 -3.72 2.96
N GLU A 13 -9.57 -4.72 2.33
CA GLU A 13 -10.83 -5.33 2.79
C GLU A 13 -10.61 -6.16 4.04
N ASP A 14 -9.59 -7.03 4.03
CA ASP A 14 -9.23 -7.87 5.17
C ASP A 14 -8.84 -7.03 6.39
N GLY A 15 -8.16 -5.91 6.17
CA GLY A 15 -7.76 -4.99 7.23
C GLY A 15 -8.96 -4.29 7.87
N ASN A 16 -9.89 -3.77 7.05
CA ASN A 16 -11.13 -3.17 7.54
C ASN A 16 -11.93 -4.17 8.37
N ARG A 17 -12.09 -5.39 7.84
CA ARG A 17 -12.79 -6.48 8.55
C ARG A 17 -12.15 -6.82 9.89
N ALA A 18 -10.82 -6.81 9.98
CA ALA A 18 -10.12 -7.10 11.23
C ALA A 18 -10.40 -6.06 12.33
N VAL A 19 -10.51 -4.78 11.95
CA VAL A 19 -10.84 -3.69 12.89
C VAL A 19 -12.32 -3.75 13.27
N GLU A 20 -13.21 -3.96 12.31
CA GLU A 20 -14.66 -4.05 12.54
C GLU A 20 -15.04 -5.21 13.47
N GLU A 21 -14.37 -6.36 13.33
CA GLU A 21 -14.57 -7.51 14.20
C GLU A 21 -13.89 -7.37 15.58
N GLY A 22 -13.24 -6.24 15.85
CA GLY A 22 -12.56 -5.97 17.12
C GLY A 22 -11.36 -6.88 17.36
N ARG A 23 -10.76 -7.45 16.31
CA ARG A 23 -9.57 -8.30 16.44
C ARG A 23 -8.38 -7.48 16.92
N GLY A 24 -8.29 -6.21 16.49
CA GLY A 24 -7.33 -5.21 16.99
C GLY A 24 -7.75 -3.79 16.66
N ASP A 25 -7.01 -2.81 17.20
CA ASP A 25 -7.33 -1.39 17.03
C ASP A 25 -6.79 -0.82 15.70
N LEU A 26 -5.72 -1.41 15.17
CA LEU A 26 -5.00 -0.92 13.99
C LEU A 26 -4.44 -2.07 13.13
N VAL A 27 -4.28 -1.83 11.83
CA VAL A 27 -3.60 -2.74 10.89
C VAL A 27 -2.39 -2.04 10.27
N ALA A 28 -1.23 -2.69 10.33
CA ALA A 28 0.01 -2.19 9.76
C ALA A 28 0.34 -2.90 8.43
N TYR A 29 0.68 -2.09 7.43
CA TYR A 29 1.01 -2.54 6.08
C TYR A 29 2.48 -2.29 5.76
N GLY A 30 3.22 -3.34 5.43
CA GLY A 30 4.64 -3.25 5.05
C GLY A 30 4.84 -3.27 3.54
N ARG A 31 4.77 -4.47 2.94
CA ARG A 31 4.99 -4.68 1.49
C ARG A 31 4.11 -3.82 0.59
N LEU A 32 2.83 -3.66 0.97
CA LEU A 32 1.93 -2.79 0.22
C LEU A 32 2.37 -1.33 0.31
N PHE A 33 2.77 -0.86 1.49
CA PHE A 33 3.20 0.53 1.69
C PHE A 33 4.52 0.83 0.99
N LEU A 34 5.44 -0.14 0.91
CA LEU A 34 6.69 -0.01 0.15
C LEU A 34 6.42 0.32 -1.33
N ALA A 35 5.46 -0.37 -1.95
CA ALA A 35 5.12 -0.17 -3.36
C ALA A 35 4.08 0.93 -3.63
N ASN A 36 3.42 1.42 -2.58
CA ASN A 36 2.30 2.36 -2.67
C ASN A 36 2.54 3.48 -1.66
N PRO A 37 3.27 4.54 -2.02
CA PRO A 37 3.52 5.66 -1.11
C PRO A 37 2.22 6.36 -0.67
N ASP A 38 1.15 6.20 -1.46
CA ASP A 38 -0.19 6.73 -1.27
C ASP A 38 -1.23 5.64 -0.91
N LEU A 39 -0.80 4.53 -0.31
CA LEU A 39 -1.67 3.40 0.03
C LEU A 39 -2.98 3.80 0.75
N PRO A 40 -2.99 4.71 1.75
CA PRO A 40 -4.23 5.11 2.41
C PRO A 40 -5.24 5.73 1.43
N ARG A 41 -4.76 6.55 0.49
CA ARG A 41 -5.63 7.19 -0.52
C ARG A 41 -6.16 6.17 -1.51
N ARG A 42 -5.36 5.17 -1.87
CA ARG A 42 -5.81 4.06 -2.72
C ARG A 42 -6.91 3.25 -2.04
N PHE A 43 -6.77 2.93 -0.75
CA PHE A 43 -7.83 2.24 0.00
C PHE A 43 -9.10 3.09 0.13
N GLU A 44 -8.98 4.40 0.36
CA GLU A 44 -10.14 5.30 0.42
C GLU A 44 -10.91 5.35 -0.92
N LEU A 45 -10.20 5.30 -2.04
CA LEU A 45 -10.78 5.38 -3.39
C LEU A 45 -11.09 4.02 -4.03
N ASP A 46 -10.85 2.92 -3.31
CA ASP A 46 -10.88 1.56 -3.85
C ASP A 46 -10.04 1.41 -5.14
N ALA A 47 -8.91 2.12 -5.19
CA ALA A 47 -8.01 2.14 -6.33
C ALA A 47 -7.07 0.93 -6.29
N PRO A 48 -6.70 0.36 -7.46
CA PRO A 48 -5.81 -0.79 -7.51
C PRO A 48 -4.41 -0.42 -6.95
N PRO A 49 -3.85 -1.21 -6.02
CA PRO A 49 -2.49 -0.98 -5.54
C PRO A 49 -1.46 -1.39 -6.59
N ASN A 50 -0.35 -0.66 -6.63
CA ASN A 50 0.86 -1.06 -7.33
C ASN A 50 1.34 -2.43 -6.81
N LYS A 51 1.81 -3.26 -7.73
CA LYS A 51 2.46 -4.53 -7.40
C LYS A 51 3.86 -4.24 -6.87
N TYR A 52 4.18 -4.80 -5.71
CA TYR A 52 5.54 -4.77 -5.19
C TYR A 52 6.44 -5.75 -5.96
N ASP A 53 7.70 -5.39 -6.12
CA ASP A 53 8.74 -6.28 -6.61
C ASP A 53 9.57 -6.84 -5.45
N ARG A 54 9.61 -8.16 -5.30
CA ARG A 54 10.34 -8.82 -4.21
C ARG A 54 11.84 -8.89 -4.46
N GLU A 55 12.27 -8.82 -5.72
CA GLU A 55 13.69 -8.88 -6.06
C GLU A 55 14.41 -7.60 -5.63
N THR A 56 13.69 -6.48 -5.54
CA THR A 56 14.24 -5.17 -5.19
C THR A 56 14.16 -4.85 -3.69
N PHE A 57 13.55 -5.70 -2.85
CA PHE A 57 13.37 -5.38 -1.41
C PHE A 57 14.66 -5.09 -0.65
N TYR A 58 15.75 -5.73 -1.07
CA TYR A 58 17.06 -5.62 -0.42
C TYR A 58 18.15 -5.22 -1.40
N THR A 59 17.80 -4.48 -2.45
CA THR A 59 18.78 -3.94 -3.39
C THR A 59 19.61 -2.83 -2.73
N HIS A 60 20.82 -2.61 -3.26
CA HIS A 60 21.65 -1.45 -2.90
C HIS A 60 21.33 -0.22 -3.75
N ASP A 61 20.53 -0.37 -4.80
CA ASP A 61 20.07 0.74 -5.62
C ASP A 61 19.11 1.63 -4.80
N PRO A 62 19.38 2.94 -4.64
CA PRO A 62 18.57 3.82 -3.82
C PRO A 62 17.24 4.22 -4.50
N VAL A 63 17.10 3.96 -5.80
CA VAL A 63 15.96 4.38 -6.61
C VAL A 63 15.07 3.18 -6.94
N VAL A 64 15.62 2.16 -7.59
CA VAL A 64 14.85 1.08 -8.21
C VAL A 64 14.18 0.20 -7.16
N GLY A 65 12.84 0.16 -7.20
CA GLY A 65 12.01 -0.57 -6.25
C GLY A 65 12.03 0.00 -4.84
N TYR A 66 12.37 1.29 -4.68
CA TYR A 66 12.38 1.99 -3.41
C TYR A 66 11.67 3.35 -3.48
N THR A 67 12.15 4.27 -4.33
CA THR A 67 11.57 5.62 -4.47
C THR A 67 10.90 5.86 -5.82
N ASP A 68 10.96 4.90 -6.73
CA ASP A 68 10.44 4.97 -8.09
C ASP A 68 9.00 4.43 -8.25
N TYR A 69 8.36 3.99 -7.16
CA TYR A 69 6.96 3.58 -7.20
C TYR A 69 6.03 4.78 -7.45
N PRO A 70 5.16 4.73 -8.48
CA PRO A 70 4.34 5.86 -8.88
C PRO A 70 3.19 6.12 -7.91
N PHE A 71 2.83 7.39 -7.73
CA PHE A 71 1.59 7.78 -7.08
C PHE A 71 0.38 7.50 -8.00
N LEU A 72 -0.81 7.44 -7.42
CA LEU A 72 -2.06 7.31 -8.17
C LEU A 72 -2.25 8.47 -9.15
N GLU A 73 -1.89 9.68 -8.75
CA GLU A 73 -1.97 10.89 -9.57
C GLU A 73 -1.05 10.81 -10.80
N ASP A 74 0.18 10.32 -10.64
CA ASP A 74 1.12 10.10 -11.75
C ASP A 74 0.57 9.11 -12.78
N THR A 75 -0.15 8.09 -12.29
CA THR A 75 -0.75 7.06 -13.14
C THR A 75 -1.96 7.61 -13.91
N CYS A 76 -2.74 8.50 -13.28
CA CYS A 76 -3.86 9.18 -13.90
C CYS A 76 -3.41 10.16 -15.00
N LEU A 77 -2.39 10.98 -14.72
CA LEU A 77 -1.81 11.92 -15.70
C LEU A 77 -1.28 11.19 -16.94
N ARG A 78 -0.57 10.07 -16.76
CA ARG A 78 -0.09 9.25 -17.89
C ARG A 78 -1.20 8.62 -18.72
N THR A 79 -2.39 8.42 -18.14
CA THR A 79 -3.55 7.82 -18.83
C THR A 79 -4.40 8.89 -19.51
N GLY A 80 -4.47 10.10 -18.94
CA GLY A 80 -5.22 11.24 -19.49
C GLY A 80 -4.61 11.87 -20.75
N ASP A 81 -3.31 11.67 -20.98
CA ASP A 81 -2.58 12.21 -22.15
C ASP A 81 -2.57 11.27 -23.38
N LEU A 82 -3.31 10.16 -23.33
CA LEU A 82 -3.38 9.17 -24.42
C LEU A 82 -4.73 9.17 -25.18
N VAL A 83 -5.45 10.30 -25.22
CA VAL A 83 -6.66 10.49 -26.04
C VAL A 83 -6.51 11.62 -27.04
#